data_AF-A0AA41KGV2-F1
#
_entry.id   AF-A0AA41KGV2-F1
#
_cell.length_a   1.000
_cell.length_b   1.000
_cell.length_c   1.000
_cell.angle_alpha   90.00
_cell.angle_beta   90.00
_cell.angle_gamma   90.00
#
_symmetry.space_group_name_H-M   'P 1'
#
loop_
_entity.id
_entity.type
_entity.pdbx_description
1 polymer ?
#
loop_
_entity_poly.entity_id
_entity_poly.type
_entity_poly.pdbx_seq_one_letter_code
_entity_poly.pdbx_strand_id
1 'polypeptide(L)'
;MTSEPFVSVGATETKYHCDCGWSGLESALSEWDVQVERDRVVRVCPECATPVPEWGTLRPIDGVEKVASGDLESALERDQATE
;
A
#
# COMPACT_ATOMS: atom_id res chain seq x y z
N MET A 1 -13.57 -21.34 29.65
CA MET A 1 -12.88 -20.18 29.03
C MET A 1 -12.02 -20.76 27.92
N THR A 2 -12.50 -20.69 26.68
CA THR A 2 -11.78 -21.19 25.51
C THR A 2 -10.70 -20.17 25.19
N SER A 3 -9.44 -20.46 25.51
CA SER A 3 -8.31 -19.63 25.08
C SER A 3 -8.22 -19.75 23.57
N GLU A 4 -8.58 -18.68 22.87
CA GLU A 4 -8.40 -18.58 21.42
C GLU A 4 -6.90 -18.67 21.09
N PRO A 5 -6.51 -19.39 20.02
CA PRO A 5 -5.13 -19.43 19.60
C PRO A 5 -4.70 -18.05 19.09
N PHE A 6 -3.82 -17.36 19.80
CA PHE A 6 -3.17 -16.13 19.33
C PHE A 6 -1.82 -16.48 18.71
N VAL A 7 -1.64 -16.11 17.44
CA VAL A 7 -0.35 -16.20 16.74
C VAL A 7 0.36 -14.86 16.90
N SER A 8 1.41 -14.81 17.72
CA SER A 8 2.34 -13.68 17.73
C SER A 8 3.19 -13.75 16.46
N VAL A 9 2.76 -13.04 15.42
CA VAL A 9 3.60 -12.82 14.23
C VAL A 9 4.75 -11.91 14.66
N GLY A 10 5.97 -12.42 14.66
CA GLY A 10 7.17 -11.61 14.87
C GLY A 10 7.27 -10.61 13.73
N ALA A 11 6.91 -9.35 13.99
CA ALA A 11 6.86 -8.30 12.99
C ALA A 11 8.27 -8.03 12.44
N THR A 12 8.58 -8.62 11.28
CA THR A 12 9.72 -8.23 10.46
C THR A 12 9.25 -7.13 9.54
N GLU A 13 9.02 -5.94 10.12
CA GLU A 13 8.64 -4.77 9.33
C GLU A 13 9.79 -4.39 8.41
N THR A 14 9.48 -4.26 7.12
CA THR A 14 10.43 -3.80 6.11
C THR A 14 10.65 -2.31 6.26
N LYS A 15 11.92 -1.86 6.28
CA LYS A 15 12.27 -0.44 6.22
C LYS A 15 12.48 -0.01 4.78
N TYR A 16 11.79 1.02 4.35
CA TYR A 16 11.88 1.62 3.02
C TYR A 16 12.67 2.94 3.07
N HIS A 17 13.29 3.29 1.94
CA HIS A 17 14.04 4.52 1.75
C HIS A 17 13.72 5.14 0.39
N CYS A 18 13.45 6.45 0.36
CA CYS A 18 13.16 7.21 -0.84
C CYS A 18 14.33 8.10 -1.24
N ASP A 19 14.44 8.42 -2.53
CA ASP A 19 15.46 9.33 -3.04
C ASP A 19 15.34 10.76 -2.48
N CYS A 20 14.13 11.18 -2.08
CA CYS A 20 13.90 12.47 -1.42
C CYS A 20 14.51 12.57 -0.01
N GLY A 21 15.02 11.46 0.54
CA GLY A 21 15.60 11.38 1.89
C GLY A 21 14.67 10.78 2.94
N TRP A 22 13.41 10.50 2.61
CA TRP A 22 12.48 9.85 3.54
C TRP A 22 12.91 8.41 3.82
N SER A 23 12.82 7.98 5.08
CA SER A 23 12.95 6.57 5.45
C SER A 23 12.01 6.20 6.60
N GLY A 24 11.37 5.05 6.48
CA GLY A 24 10.34 4.61 7.43
C GLY A 24 10.03 3.13 7.31
N LEU A 25 9.24 2.61 8.23
CA LEU A 25 8.76 1.23 8.19
C LEU A 25 7.57 1.09 7.24
N GLU A 26 7.26 -0.13 6.83
CA GLU A 26 6.09 -0.44 6.01
C GLU A 26 4.80 0.11 6.60
N SER A 27 4.64 0.08 7.92
CA SER A 27 3.48 0.64 8.63
C SER A 27 3.33 2.16 8.49
N ALA A 28 4.39 2.87 8.10
CA ALA A 28 4.33 4.30 7.79
C ALA A 28 3.90 4.59 6.35
N LEU A 29 3.79 3.56 5.50
CA LEU A 29 3.23 3.65 4.17
C LEU A 29 1.73 3.41 4.23
N SER A 30 0.94 4.47 4.17
CA SER A 30 -0.52 4.38 4.03
C SER A 30 -0.97 4.73 2.61
N GLU A 31 -0.17 5.46 1.85
CA GLU A 31 -0.61 6.00 0.56
C GLU A 31 -0.27 5.08 -0.63
N TRP A 32 -1.20 5.07 -1.59
CA TRP A 32 -1.15 4.29 -2.82
C TRP A 32 -1.50 5.17 -4.02
N ASP A 33 -0.76 4.98 -5.10
CA ASP A 33 -0.96 5.64 -6.39
C ASP A 33 -1.56 4.62 -7.36
N VAL A 34 -2.79 4.88 -7.79
CA VAL A 34 -3.53 4.05 -8.72
C VAL A 34 -3.20 4.52 -10.13
N GLN A 35 -2.58 3.66 -10.93
CA GLN A 35 -2.15 3.98 -12.29
C GLN A 35 -3.00 3.18 -13.28
N VAL A 36 -4.24 3.64 -13.53
CA VAL A 36 -5.22 2.97 -14.41
C VAL A 36 -4.66 2.72 -15.81
N GLU A 37 -3.98 3.71 -16.39
CA GLU A 37 -3.34 3.60 -17.72
C GLU A 37 -2.31 2.45 -17.81
N ARG A 38 -1.77 2.00 -16.66
CA ARG A 38 -0.74 0.97 -16.56
C ARG A 38 -1.22 -0.28 -15.83
N ASP A 39 -2.51 -0.35 -15.51
CA ASP A 39 -3.18 -1.42 -14.77
C ASP A 39 -2.39 -1.88 -13.53
N ARG A 40 -2.05 -0.92 -12.67
CA ARG A 40 -1.27 -1.19 -11.45
C ARG A 40 -1.53 -0.19 -10.33
N VAL A 41 -1.32 -0.65 -9.10
CA VAL A 41 -1.30 0.19 -7.90
C VAL A 41 0.10 0.13 -7.29
N VAL A 42 0.65 1.29 -6.92
CA VAL A 42 2.04 1.43 -6.46
C VAL A 42 2.09 2.17 -5.14
N ARG A 43 3.01 1.75 -4.25
CA ARG A 43 3.27 2.49 -3.00
C ARG A 43 3.84 3.89 -3.26
N VAL A 44 3.44 4.85 -2.45
CA VAL A 44 3.86 6.25 -2.59
C VAL A 44 4.73 6.67 -1.41
N CYS A 45 5.74 7.49 -1.69
CA CYS A 45 6.48 8.17 -0.63
C CYS A 45 5.60 9.23 0.04
N PRO A 46 5.37 9.16 1.36
CA PRO A 46 4.52 10.12 2.06
C PRO A 46 5.13 11.54 2.13
N GLU A 47 6.42 11.70 1.84
CA GLU A 47 7.10 13.00 1.90
C GLU A 47 7.10 13.73 0.55
N CYS A 48 7.35 13.02 -0.56
CA CYS A 48 7.47 13.63 -1.89
C CYS A 48 6.36 13.22 -2.88
N ALA A 49 5.36 12.46 -2.42
CA ALA A 49 4.27 11.92 -3.23
C ALA A 49 4.72 11.15 -4.49
N THR A 50 5.97 10.69 -4.52
CA THR A 50 6.52 9.98 -5.68
C THR A 50 6.13 8.50 -5.59
N PRO A 51 5.54 7.90 -6.64
CA PRO A 51 5.28 6.47 -6.68
C PRO A 51 6.61 5.70 -6.76
N VAL A 52 6.82 4.75 -5.85
CA VAL A 52 8.04 3.94 -5.76
C VAL A 52 7.70 2.45 -5.95
N PRO A 53 7.75 1.94 -7.20
CA PRO A 53 7.37 0.56 -7.54
C PRO A 53 8.11 -0.51 -6.75
N GLU A 54 9.36 -0.23 -6.35
CA GLU A 54 10.24 -1.15 -5.61
C GLU A 54 9.73 -1.43 -4.19
N TRP A 55 8.89 -0.57 -3.63
CA TRP A 55 8.29 -0.78 -2.31
C TRP A 55 7.04 -1.65 -2.35
N GLY A 56 6.54 -1.95 -3.54
CA GLY A 56 5.33 -2.74 -3.75
C GLY A 56 4.55 -2.25 -4.96
N THR A 57 4.26 -3.18 -5.86
CA THR A 57 3.39 -2.97 -7.02
C THR A 57 2.37 -4.11 -7.08
N LEU A 58 1.08 -3.75 -7.07
CA LEU A 58 -0.02 -4.70 -7.17
C LEU A 58 -0.69 -4.61 -8.54
N ARG A 59 -0.99 -5.76 -9.14
CA ARG A 59 -1.65 -5.91 -10.45
C ARG A 59 -2.46 -7.21 -10.52
N PRO A 60 -3.49 -7.30 -11.38
CA PRO A 60 -4.18 -6.21 -12.09
C PRO A 60 -5.08 -5.42 -11.13
N ILE A 61 -5.50 -4.18 -11.47
CA ILE A 61 -6.30 -3.35 -10.56
C ILE A 61 -7.60 -4.05 -10.15
N ASP A 62 -8.32 -4.65 -11.09
CA ASP A 62 -9.55 -5.42 -10.81
C ASP A 62 -9.33 -6.58 -9.81
N GLY A 63 -8.13 -7.18 -9.82
CA GLY A 63 -7.75 -8.18 -8.83
C GLY A 63 -7.46 -7.57 -7.47
N VAL A 64 -6.85 -6.39 -7.44
CA VAL A 64 -6.55 -5.62 -6.24
C VAL A 64 -7.83 -5.15 -5.56
N GLU A 65 -8.80 -4.62 -6.30
CA GLU A 65 -10.09 -4.16 -5.77
C GLU A 65 -10.84 -5.24 -4.99
N LYS A 66 -10.70 -6.51 -5.38
CA LYS A 66 -11.37 -7.65 -4.72
C LYS A 66 -10.74 -8.03 -3.38
N VAL A 67 -9.49 -7.64 -3.15
CA VAL A 67 -8.73 -8.00 -1.94
C VAL A 67 -8.27 -6.78 -1.14
N ALA A 68 -8.52 -5.58 -1.68
CA ALA A 68 -8.18 -4.33 -1.03
C ALA A 68 -8.92 -4.19 0.29
N SER A 69 -8.26 -3.58 1.25
CA SER A 69 -8.84 -3.26 2.55
C SER A 69 -8.06 -2.09 3.17
N GLY A 70 -8.70 -1.31 4.03
CA GLY A 70 -8.09 -0.18 4.70
C GLY A 70 -7.63 0.90 3.71
N ASP A 71 -6.41 1.41 3.87
CA ASP A 71 -5.91 2.53 3.05
C ASP A 71 -5.86 2.23 1.54
N LEU A 72 -5.66 0.96 1.16
CA LEU A 72 -5.64 0.55 -0.25
C LEU A 72 -7.04 0.63 -0.88
N GLU A 73 -8.07 0.24 -0.13
CA GLU A 73 -9.48 0.36 -0.57
C GLU A 73 -9.84 1.84 -0.74
N SER A 74 -9.54 2.67 0.27
CA SER A 74 -9.79 4.11 0.19
C SER A 74 -9.07 4.81 -0.96
N ALA A 75 -7.87 4.36 -1.35
CA ALA A 75 -7.16 4.89 -2.50
C ALA A 75 -7.86 4.54 -3.83
N LEU A 76 -8.34 3.30 -3.97
CA LEU A 76 -9.09 2.86 -5.15
C LEU A 76 -10.43 3.58 -5.29
N GLU A 77 -11.16 3.78 -4.19
CA GLU A 77 -12.44 4.51 -4.20
C GLU A 77 -12.27 5.98 -4.60
N ARG A 78 -11.18 6.63 -4.17
CA ARG A 78 -10.89 8.03 -4.52
C ARG A 78 -10.60 8.23 -6.00
N ASP A 79 -9.93 7.27 -6.62
CA ASP A 79 -9.63 7.29 -8.05
C ASP A 79 -10.92 7.14 -8.88
N GLN A 80 -11.78 6.17 -8.50
CA GLN A 80 -13.08 5.95 -9.14
C GLN A 80 -14.06 7.12 -8.98
N ALA A 81 -13.95 7.90 -7.91
CA ALA A 81 -14.79 9.09 -7.70
C ALA A 81 -14.39 10.30 -8.56
N THR A 82 -13.26 10.24 -9.26
CA THR A 82 -12.73 11.32 -10.11
C THR A 82 -13.12 11.14 -11.60
N GLU A 83 -13.78 10.04 -11.96
CA GLU A 83 -14.27 9.75 -13.32
C GLU A 83 -15.68 10.29 -13.64
#